data_AF-H9VRS3-F1
#
_entry.id   AF-H9VRS3-F1
#
_cell.length_a   1.000
_cell.length_b   1.000
_cell.length_c   1.000
_cell.angle_alpha   90.00
_cell.angle_beta   90.00
_cell.angle_gamma   90.00
#
_symmetry.space_group_name_H-M   'P 1'
#
loop_
_entity.id
_entity.type
_entity.pdbx_description
1 polymer ?
#
loop_
_entity_poly.entity_id
_entity_poly.type
_entity_poly.pdbx_seq_one_letter_code
_entity_poly.pdbx_strand_id
1 'polypeptide(L)'
;DGREYSLKDIKKAIKQSTGELPGIDCNTSDEGKHQIYQVYVCVDKSDASTVIECPIYPHSKCPSMVVFPPFGDDQEDRGGYTEVIEEL
;
A
#
# COMPACT_ATOMS: atom_id res chain seq x y z
N ASP A 1 7.77 8.71 -1.30
CA ASP A 1 7.86 8.51 0.17
C ASP A 1 7.77 7.02 0.50
N GLY A 2 8.90 6.30 0.49
CA GLY A 2 9.02 4.90 0.94
C GLY A 2 9.06 4.76 2.46
N ARG A 3 8.10 5.40 3.13
CA ARG A 3 8.10 5.54 4.58
C ARG A 3 7.41 4.35 5.25
N GLU A 4 7.76 4.17 6.52
CA GLU A 4 7.15 3.17 7.38
C GLU A 4 6.01 3.78 8.19
N TYR A 5 4.88 3.09 8.26
CA TYR A 5 3.66 3.52 8.94
C TYR A 5 3.12 2.42 9.84
N SER A 6 2.43 2.80 10.91
CA SER A 6 1.77 1.79 11.74
C SER A 6 0.56 1.21 11.01
N LEU A 7 0.42 -0.12 11.06
CA LEU A 7 -0.72 -0.84 10.47
C LEU A 7 -2.05 -0.34 11.05
N LYS A 8 -2.04 0.08 12.31
CA LYS A 8 -3.21 0.64 13.00
C LYS A 8 -3.62 1.98 12.38
N ASP A 9 -2.67 2.86 12.10
CA ASP A 9 -2.96 4.18 11.53
C ASP A 9 -3.43 4.07 10.09
N ILE A 10 -2.85 3.15 9.30
CA ILE A 10 -3.32 2.83 7.94
C ILE A 10 -4.79 2.38 7.97
N LYS A 11 -5.11 1.38 8.81
CA LYS A 11 -6.50 0.87 8.94
C LYS A 11 -7.46 1.97 9.39
N LYS A 12 -7.03 2.83 10.31
CA LYS A 12 -7.82 3.96 10.80
C LYS A 12 -8.08 5.00 9.71
N ALA A 13 -7.06 5.38 8.94
CA ALA A 13 -7.17 6.37 7.87
C ALA A 13 -8.12 5.89 6.76
N ILE A 14 -8.03 4.61 6.38
CA ILE A 14 -8.95 4.02 5.42
C ILE A 14 -10.37 4.00 5.99
N LYS A 15 -10.58 3.51 7.22
CA LYS A 15 -11.90 3.54 7.89
C LYS A 15 -12.52 4.93 7.92
N GLN A 16 -11.73 5.95 8.22
CA GLN A 16 -12.23 7.34 8.24
C GLN A 16 -12.75 7.79 6.88
N SER A 17 -12.20 7.25 5.79
CA SER A 17 -12.61 7.56 4.42
C SER A 17 -13.74 6.65 3.90
N THR A 18 -13.75 5.39 4.30
CA THR A 18 -14.67 4.35 3.77
C THR A 18 -15.82 3.99 4.71
N GLY A 19 -15.80 4.44 5.95
CA GLY A 19 -16.76 4.07 7.01
C GLY A 19 -16.37 2.78 7.75
N GLU A 20 -15.78 1.81 7.04
CA GLU A 20 -15.52 0.46 7.55
C GLU A 20 -14.05 0.08 7.60
N LEU A 21 -13.69 -0.84 8.50
CA LEU A 21 -12.31 -1.33 8.63
C LEU A 21 -11.92 -2.16 7.39
N PRO A 22 -10.75 -1.90 6.79
CA PRO A 22 -10.25 -2.74 5.71
C PRO A 22 -9.52 -3.99 6.23
N GLY A 23 -9.50 -5.03 5.40
CA GLY A 23 -8.46 -6.05 5.45
C GLY A 23 -7.17 -5.53 4.82
N ILE A 24 -6.02 -5.83 5.41
CA ILE A 24 -4.72 -5.45 4.86
C ILE A 24 -3.86 -6.69 4.78
N ASP A 25 -3.30 -6.95 3.60
CA ASP A 25 -2.31 -8.00 3.39
C ASP A 25 -0.96 -7.40 2.97
N CYS A 26 0.11 -8.03 3.43
CA CYS A 26 1.47 -7.56 3.27
C CYS A 26 2.31 -8.64 2.63
N ASN A 27 3.16 -8.24 1.69
CA ASN A 27 4.23 -9.10 1.19
C ASN A 27 5.59 -8.59 1.69
N THR A 28 6.65 -9.26 1.25
CA THR A 28 8.03 -8.88 1.55
C THR A 28 8.68 -8.43 0.24
N SER A 29 9.29 -7.25 0.22
CA SER A 29 10.07 -6.76 -0.92
C SER A 29 11.39 -7.51 -1.06
N ASP A 30 12.10 -7.30 -2.17
CA ASP A 30 13.42 -7.91 -2.40
C ASP A 30 14.47 -7.48 -1.37
N GLU A 31 14.29 -6.33 -0.74
CA GLU A 31 15.11 -5.83 0.38
C GLU A 31 14.73 -6.44 1.74
N GLY A 32 13.78 -7.37 1.76
CA GLY A 32 13.32 -8.02 2.99
C GLY A 32 12.39 -7.18 3.86
N LYS A 33 11.85 -6.06 3.34
CA LYS A 33 10.93 -5.19 4.07
C LYS A 33 9.49 -5.67 3.91
N HIS A 34 8.73 -5.67 5.00
CA HIS A 34 7.29 -5.90 4.93
C HIS A 34 6.59 -4.63 4.43
N GLN A 35 5.86 -4.76 3.34
CA GLN A 35 5.18 -3.64 2.69
C GLN A 35 3.69 -3.93 2.53
N ILE A 36 2.88 -2.88 2.46
CA ILE A 36 1.47 -3.01 2.10
C ILE A 36 1.39 -3.52 0.66
N TYR A 37 0.61 -4.58 0.45
CA TYR A 37 0.45 -5.18 -0.87
C TYR A 37 -1.00 -5.12 -1.35
N GLN A 38 -1.95 -5.54 -0.51
CA GLN A 38 -3.38 -5.55 -0.87
C GLN A 38 -4.23 -4.93 0.23
N VAL A 39 -5.25 -4.19 -0.20
CA VAL A 39 -6.30 -3.64 0.67
C VAL A 39 -7.62 -4.27 0.25
N TYR A 40 -8.33 -4.84 1.21
CA TYR A 40 -9.61 -5.51 1.00
C TYR A 40 -10.72 -4.71 1.68
N VAL A 41 -11.78 -4.44 0.92
CA VAL A 41 -13.01 -3.80 1.40
C VAL A 41 -14.18 -4.72 1.02
N CYS A 42 -15.13 -4.89 1.94
CA CYS A 42 -16.32 -5.69 1.69
C CYS A 42 -17.48 -4.82 1.24
N VAL A 43 -18.26 -5.35 0.30
CA VAL A 43 -19.42 -4.67 -0.30
C VAL A 43 -20.64 -5.57 -0.15
N ASP A 44 -21.80 -4.98 0.13
CA ASP A 44 -23.05 -5.73 0.21
C ASP A 44 -23.37 -6.38 -1.15
N LYS A 45 -23.56 -7.70 -1.13
CA LYS A 45 -23.90 -8.47 -2.34
C LYS A 45 -25.24 -8.09 -2.97
N SER A 46 -26.12 -7.46 -2.21
CA SER A 46 -27.50 -7.15 -2.62
C SER A 46 -27.56 -5.90 -3.51
N ASP A 47 -26.67 -4.93 -3.29
CA ASP A 47 -26.61 -3.68 -4.04
C ASP A 47 -25.27 -3.41 -4.74
N ALA A 48 -24.23 -4.21 -4.46
CA ALA A 48 -22.88 -4.10 -5.00
C ALA A 48 -22.26 -2.69 -4.90
N SER A 49 -22.71 -1.87 -3.95
CA SER A 49 -22.27 -0.48 -3.81
C SER A 49 -22.10 -0.02 -2.37
N THR A 50 -22.85 -0.59 -1.42
CA THR A 50 -22.71 -0.25 0.00
C THR A 50 -21.48 -0.94 0.58
N VAL A 51 -20.54 -0.14 1.09
CA VAL A 51 -19.40 -0.64 1.87
C VAL A 51 -19.92 -1.11 3.24
N ILE A 52 -19.51 -2.31 3.65
CA ILE A 52 -19.94 -2.96 4.89
C ILE A 52 -18.74 -3.51 5.67
N GLU A 53 -18.93 -3.75 6.97
CA GLU A 53 -17.96 -4.48 7.77
C GLU A 53 -17.74 -5.89 7.18
N CYS A 54 -16.48 -6.29 7.01
CA CYS A 54 -16.15 -7.60 6.49
C CYS A 54 -16.54 -8.71 7.48
N PRO A 55 -17.38 -9.69 7.07
CA PRO A 55 -17.70 -10.84 7.93
C PRO A 55 -16.48 -11.68 8.27
N ILE A 56 -15.47 -11.66 7.38
CA ILE A 56 -14.19 -12.32 7.55
C ILE A 56 -13.10 -11.47 6.90
N TYR A 57 -11.97 -11.34 7.60
CA TYR A 57 -10.78 -10.68 7.07
C TYR A 57 -9.78 -11.71 6.54
N PRO A 58 -8.93 -11.34 5.56
CA PRO A 58 -7.85 -12.21 5.11
C PRO A 58 -6.91 -12.57 6.27
N HIS A 59 -6.35 -13.78 6.24
CA HIS A 59 -5.33 -14.23 7.19
C HIS A 59 -3.98 -13.59 6.87
N SER A 60 -3.87 -12.31 7.21
CA SER A 60 -2.66 -11.53 7.00
C SER A 60 -1.69 -11.65 8.18
N LYS A 61 -0.40 -11.69 7.86
CA LYS A 61 0.72 -11.65 8.83
C LYS A 61 1.44 -10.31 8.83
N CYS A 62 0.75 -9.22 8.42
CA CYS A 62 1.33 -7.89 8.47
C CYS A 62 1.88 -7.57 9.87
N PRO A 63 3.13 -7.12 9.99
CA PRO A 63 3.66 -6.59 11.24
C PRO A 63 2.96 -5.28 11.66
N SER A 64 3.25 -4.80 12.87
CA SER A 64 2.68 -3.55 13.40
C SER A 64 3.12 -2.30 12.63
N MET A 65 4.25 -2.36 11.92
CA MET A 65 4.83 -1.30 11.11
C MET A 65 5.14 -1.85 9.72
N VAL A 66 4.74 -1.13 8.67
CA VAL A 66 4.86 -1.58 7.28
C VAL A 66 5.29 -0.43 6.38
N VAL A 67 6.06 -0.75 5.34
CA VAL A 67 6.49 0.22 4.33
C VAL A 67 5.34 0.44 3.33
N PHE A 68 5.11 1.70 2.97
CA PHE A 68 4.35 2.04 1.76
C PHE A 68 5.33 2.57 0.71
N PRO A 69 5.78 1.72 -0.24
CA PRO A 69 6.79 2.12 -1.21
C PRO A 69 6.19 3.13 -2.20
N PRO A 70 6.97 4.12 -2.68
CA PRO A 70 6.53 4.92 -3.80
C PRO A 70 6.59 4.07 -5.08
N PHE A 71 5.87 4.53 -6.10
CA PHE A 71 6.02 3.98 -7.43
C PHE A 71 7.25 4.62 -8.08
N GLY A 72 8.23 3.82 -8.52
CA GLY A 72 9.34 4.29 -9.36
C GLY A 72 10.75 4.34 -8.72
N ASP A 73 10.97 3.76 -7.55
CA ASP A 73 12.29 3.75 -6.88
C ASP A 73 13.38 2.92 -7.59
N ASP A 74 13.09 2.31 -8.75
CA ASP A 74 14.13 1.77 -9.65
C ASP A 74 14.89 2.86 -10.45
N GLN A 75 14.51 4.15 -10.32
CA GLN A 75 15.02 5.20 -11.21
C GLN A 75 15.55 6.47 -10.54
N GLU A 76 15.56 6.60 -9.21
CA GLU A 76 16.19 7.77 -8.56
C GLU A 76 17.69 7.57 -8.24
N ASP A 77 18.22 6.36 -8.42
CA ASP A 77 19.66 6.03 -8.27
C ASP A 77 20.41 5.75 -9.59
N ARG A 78 19.77 5.94 -10.76
CA ARG A 78 20.47 5.97 -12.06
C ARG A 78 20.70 7.40 -12.53
N GLY A 79 21.65 8.07 -11.89
CA GLY A 79 22.34 9.19 -12.53
C GLY A 79 22.95 8.71 -13.86
N GLY A 80 22.50 9.26 -14.98
CA GLY A 80 23.16 9.11 -16.27
C GLY A 80 22.27 8.86 -17.48
N TYR A 81 21.43 9.84 -17.84
CA TYR A 81 21.26 10.24 -19.25
C TYR A 81 20.59 11.62 -19.34
N THR A 82 21.40 12.67 -19.19
CA THR A 82 21.08 13.99 -19.75
C THR A 82 22.27 14.37 -20.63
N GLU A 83 22.04 14.25 -21.93
CA GLU A 83 22.68 14.91 -23.07
C GLU A 83 24.09 15.50 -22.87
N VAL A 84 25.10 14.77 -23.37
CA VAL A 84 26.31 15.38 -23.94
C VAL A 84 26.42 14.97 -25.40
N ILE A 85 25.94 15.85 -26.28
CA ILE A 85 26.54 16.18 -27.58
C ILE A 85 26.04 17.59 -27.93
N GLU A 86 26.69 18.62 -27.39
CA GLU A 86 27.78 19.40 -27.99
C GLU A 86 27.24 20.56 -28.85
N GLU A 87 27.51 21.78 -28.38
CA GLU A 87 27.53 22.97 -29.23
C GLU A 87 28.54 22.74 -30.37
N LEU A 88 28.06 22.64 -31.62
CA LEU A 88 28.71 23.15 -32.84
C LEU A 88 27.65 23.50 -33.89
#